data_AF-A0AAU0MJM7-F1
#
_entry.id   AF-A0AAU0MJM7-F1
#
_cell.length_a   1.000
_cell.length_b   1.000
_cell.length_c   1.000
_cell.angle_alpha   90.00
_cell.angle_beta   90.00
_cell.angle_gamma   90.00
#
_symmetry.space_group_name_H-M   'P 1'
#
loop_
_entity.id
_entity.type
_entity.pdbx_description
1 polymer ?
#
loop_
_entity_poly.entity_id
_entity_poly.type
_entity_poly.pdbx_seq_one_letter_code
_entity_poly.pdbx_strand_id
1 'polypeptide(L)'
;MTDSPSWIRAIDWLTLPDVADAIGETTSRVRRLLDDHALVAVRVDGVLKVPADFLLEGRPLSSLRGTVIVLLDGGFAPEEAVQWLFEPEETIGMPPIEALRAGRKSEVRRVAQTLG
;
A
#
# COMPACT_ATOMS: atom_id res chain seq x y z
N MET A 1 11.09 20.04 13.87
CA MET A 1 10.18 20.06 12.71
C MET A 1 10.79 19.09 11.72
N THR A 2 10.46 17.81 11.85
CA THR A 2 11.12 16.75 11.08
C THR A 2 10.59 16.84 9.66
N ASP A 3 11.48 17.04 8.69
CA ASP A 3 11.10 16.91 7.28
C ASP A 3 10.54 15.50 7.07
N SER A 4 9.29 15.43 6.63
CA SER A 4 8.69 14.15 6.22
C SER A 4 9.51 13.56 5.06
N PRO A 5 9.78 12.24 5.06
CA PRO A 5 10.50 11.57 3.98
C PRO A 5 9.98 11.96 2.59
N SER A 6 10.88 12.06 1.61
CA SER A 6 10.55 12.50 0.24
C SER A 6 9.48 11.63 -0.41
N TRP A 7 9.47 10.32 -0.14
CA TRP A 7 8.50 9.38 -0.69
C TRP A 7 7.06 9.66 -0.22
N ILE A 8 6.87 10.19 1.00
CA ILE A 8 5.54 10.58 1.50
C ILE A 8 4.94 11.69 0.63
N ARG A 9 5.77 12.64 0.16
CA ARG A 9 5.33 13.77 -0.66
C ARG A 9 4.98 13.37 -2.10
N ALA A 10 5.43 12.20 -2.55
CA ALA A 10 5.18 11.67 -3.89
C ALA A 10 3.90 10.81 -3.99
N ILE A 11 3.24 10.56 -2.86
CA ILE A 11 2.05 9.70 -2.78
C ILE A 11 0.81 10.57 -2.55
N ASP A 12 -0.25 10.28 -3.31
CA ASP A 12 -1.58 10.77 -3.00
C ASP A 12 -2.20 9.98 -1.85
N TRP A 13 -2.56 10.68 -0.77
CA TRP A 13 -3.02 10.07 0.47
C TRP A 13 -4.51 10.31 0.70
N LEU A 14 -5.21 9.27 1.11
CA LEU A 14 -6.61 9.32 1.52
C LEU A 14 -6.72 9.10 3.03
N THR A 15 -7.58 9.87 3.70
CA THR A 15 -7.98 9.54 5.07
C THR A 15 -8.92 8.34 5.06
N LEU A 16 -9.15 7.69 6.21
CA LEU A 16 -10.06 6.54 6.24
C LEU A 16 -11.50 6.89 5.81
N PRO A 17 -12.08 8.06 6.17
CA PRO A 17 -13.33 8.54 5.58
C PRO A 17 -13.27 8.67 4.06
N ASP A 18 -12.22 9.27 3.49
CA ASP A 18 -12.10 9.43 2.03
C ASP A 18 -12.02 8.08 1.31
N VAL A 19 -11.32 7.08 1.90
CA VAL A 19 -11.31 5.71 1.38
C VAL A 19 -12.72 5.11 1.43
N ALA A 20 -13.46 5.32 2.52
CA ALA A 20 -14.81 4.81 2.70
C ALA A 20 -15.75 5.37 1.63
N ASP A 21 -15.70 6.67 1.39
CA ASP A 21 -16.44 7.35 0.33
C ASP A 21 -16.04 6.83 -1.06
N ALA A 22 -14.74 6.67 -1.32
CA ALA A 22 -14.21 6.20 -2.60
C ALA A 22 -14.64 4.77 -2.96
N ILE A 23 -14.88 3.91 -1.97
CA ILE A 23 -15.31 2.51 -2.20
C ILE A 23 -16.81 2.29 -1.91
N GLY A 24 -17.54 3.34 -1.52
CA GLY A 24 -18.98 3.26 -1.18
C GLY A 24 -19.27 2.43 0.07
N GLU A 25 -18.40 2.49 1.08
CA GLU A 25 -18.48 1.70 2.32
C GLU A 25 -18.38 2.60 3.56
N THR A 26 -18.34 2.00 4.75
CA THR A 26 -18.16 2.73 6.02
C THR A 26 -16.69 2.77 6.46
N THR A 27 -16.31 3.77 7.27
CA THR A 27 -14.98 3.82 7.90
C THR A 27 -14.67 2.56 8.72
N SER A 28 -15.68 1.95 9.36
CA SER A 28 -15.54 0.66 10.05
C SER A 28 -15.16 -0.46 9.10
N ARG A 29 -15.74 -0.49 7.89
CA ARG A 29 -15.36 -1.44 6.84
C ARG A 29 -13.92 -1.21 6.39
N VAL A 30 -13.48 0.05 6.24
CA VAL A 30 -12.09 0.39 5.91
C VAL A 30 -11.13 -0.11 6.99
N ARG A 31 -11.44 0.10 8.28
CA ARG A 31 -10.62 -0.44 9.39
C ARG A 31 -10.49 -1.95 9.30
N ARG A 32 -11.60 -2.65 9.03
CA ARG A 32 -11.56 -4.10 8.80
C ARG A 32 -10.67 -4.50 7.61
N LEU A 33 -10.66 -3.72 6.53
CA LEU A 33 -9.74 -3.96 5.42
C LEU A 33 -8.27 -3.79 5.82
N LEU A 34 -7.96 -2.89 6.76
CA LEU A 34 -6.62 -2.79 7.35
C LEU A 34 -6.31 -4.02 8.21
N ASP A 35 -7.24 -4.43 9.09
CA ASP A 35 -7.08 -5.61 9.94
C ASP A 35 -6.88 -6.90 9.10
N ASP A 36 -7.57 -7.00 7.96
CA ASP A 36 -7.49 -8.12 7.02
C ASP A 36 -6.26 -8.05 6.08
N HIS A 37 -5.42 -7.02 6.23
CA HIS A 37 -4.29 -6.67 5.35
C HIS A 37 -4.68 -6.44 3.88
N ALA A 38 -5.97 -6.19 3.61
CA ALA A 38 -6.46 -5.83 2.29
C ALA A 38 -6.08 -4.39 1.90
N LEU A 39 -5.81 -3.54 2.88
CA LEU A 39 -5.20 -2.23 2.75
C LEU A 39 -4.08 -2.09 3.79
N VAL A 40 -3.18 -1.13 3.58
CA VAL A 40 -2.18 -0.71 4.57
C VAL A 40 -2.29 0.80 4.75
N ALA A 41 -2.12 1.26 5.97
CA ALA A 41 -2.13 2.67 6.32
C ALA A 41 -0.90 3.04 7.14
N VAL A 42 -0.41 4.27 6.96
CA VAL A 42 0.72 4.83 7.71
C VAL A 42 0.33 6.19 8.28
N ARG A 43 1.10 6.70 9.25
CA ARG A 43 0.84 8.01 9.84
C ARG A 43 1.57 9.11 9.08
N VAL A 44 0.83 9.88 8.30
CA VAL A 44 1.33 11.07 7.60
C VAL A 44 0.87 12.31 8.37
N ASP A 45 1.83 13.09 8.85
CA ASP A 45 1.59 14.29 9.68
C ASP A 45 0.68 13.99 10.89
N GLY A 46 0.90 12.82 11.51
CA GLY A 46 0.14 12.35 12.67
C GLY A 46 -1.23 11.73 12.36
N VAL A 47 -1.69 11.79 11.11
CA VAL A 47 -2.99 11.24 10.67
C VAL A 47 -2.80 9.90 9.97
N LEU A 48 -3.62 8.91 10.30
CA LEU A 48 -3.60 7.61 9.63
C LEU A 48 -4.20 7.73 8.23
N LYS A 49 -3.39 7.45 7.20
CA LYS A 49 -3.77 7.59 5.79
C LYS A 49 -3.41 6.36 4.96
N VAL A 50 -4.15 6.13 3.89
CA VAL A 50 -3.98 5.04 2.92
C VAL A 50 -3.57 5.65 1.58
N PRO A 51 -2.58 5.09 0.86
CA PRO A 51 -2.27 5.52 -0.51
C PRO A 51 -3.47 5.35 -1.45
N ALA A 52 -3.79 6.37 -2.23
CA ALA A 52 -4.90 6.34 -3.19
C ALA A 52 -4.75 5.24 -4.24
N ASP A 53 -3.51 4.97 -4.66
CA ASP A 53 -3.18 3.95 -5.66
C ASP A 53 -3.50 2.51 -5.23
N PHE A 54 -3.76 2.28 -3.94
CA PHE A 54 -4.26 0.99 -3.45
C PHE A 54 -5.71 0.71 -3.89
N LEU A 55 -6.40 1.73 -4.43
CA LEU A 55 -7.74 1.60 -4.96
C LEU A 55 -7.72 1.57 -6.50
N LEU A 56 -8.57 0.72 -7.06
CA LEU A 56 -8.84 0.64 -8.49
C LEU A 56 -10.33 0.37 -8.68
N GLU A 57 -10.99 1.23 -9.48
CA GLU A 57 -12.42 1.10 -9.80
C GLU A 57 -13.32 0.98 -8.55
N GLY A 58 -13.05 1.81 -7.53
CA GLY A 58 -13.84 1.85 -6.29
C GLY A 58 -13.64 0.63 -5.38
N ARG A 59 -12.53 -0.11 -5.53
CA ARG A 59 -12.22 -1.30 -4.73
C ARG A 59 -10.74 -1.36 -4.37
N PRO A 60 -10.36 -1.99 -3.24
CA PRO A 60 -8.96 -2.32 -2.99
C PRO A 60 -8.38 -3.21 -4.10
N LEU A 61 -7.13 -2.95 -4.48
CA LEU A 61 -6.38 -3.77 -5.42
C LEU A 61 -6.31 -5.22 -4.90
N SER A 62 -6.95 -6.15 -5.61
CA SER A 62 -7.01 -7.56 -5.19
C SER A 62 -5.64 -8.23 -5.03
N SER A 63 -4.63 -7.74 -5.74
CA SER A 63 -3.25 -8.23 -5.67
C SER A 63 -2.49 -7.72 -4.44
N LEU A 64 -2.92 -6.61 -3.84
CA LEU A 64 -2.22 -5.95 -2.73
C LEU A 64 -2.10 -6.85 -1.50
N ARG A 65 -3.21 -7.44 -1.04
CA ARG A 65 -3.26 -8.26 0.19
C ARG A 65 -2.17 -9.32 0.25
N GLY A 66 -2.04 -10.10 -0.82
CA GLY A 66 -1.06 -11.18 -0.88
C GLY A 66 0.39 -10.67 -0.87
N THR A 67 0.64 -9.50 -1.45
CA THR A 67 1.98 -8.88 -1.42
C THR A 67 2.28 -8.31 -0.04
N VAL A 68 1.31 -7.65 0.59
CA VAL A 68 1.44 -7.12 1.96
C VAL A 68 1.77 -8.24 2.93
N ILE A 69 1.05 -9.36 2.89
CA ILE A 69 1.33 -10.51 3.75
C ILE A 69 2.77 -11.01 3.59
N VAL A 70 3.25 -11.16 2.35
CA VAL A 70 4.64 -11.59 2.09
C VAL A 70 5.65 -10.63 2.74
N LEU A 71 5.45 -9.32 2.60
CA LEU A 71 6.37 -8.33 3.18
C LEU A 71 6.34 -8.37 4.71
N LEU A 72 5.15 -8.42 5.32
CA LEU A 72 4.99 -8.46 6.77
C LEU A 72 5.54 -9.76 7.37
N ASP A 73 5.32 -10.90 6.73
CA ASP A 73 5.90 -12.19 7.12
C ASP A 73 7.44 -12.18 6.98
N GLY A 74 7.97 -11.38 6.04
CA GLY A 74 9.40 -11.09 5.88
C GLY A 74 9.95 -10.06 6.90
N GLY A 75 9.13 -9.61 7.85
CA GLY A 75 9.56 -8.72 8.94
C GLY A 75 9.46 -7.22 8.65
N PHE A 76 8.90 -6.83 7.50
CA PHE A 76 8.73 -5.41 7.18
C PHE A 76 7.66 -4.78 8.08
N ALA A 77 7.92 -3.57 8.56
CA ALA A 77 6.90 -2.73 9.15
C ALA A 77 5.93 -2.22 8.06
N PRO A 78 4.69 -1.83 8.42
CA PRO A 78 3.74 -1.25 7.46
C PRO A 78 4.29 -0.05 6.68
N GLU A 79 5.09 0.79 7.34
CA GLU A 79 5.74 1.96 6.71
C GLU A 79 6.76 1.53 5.65
N GLU A 80 7.60 0.54 5.95
CA GLU A 80 8.61 -0.01 5.04
C GLU A 80 7.95 -0.73 3.86
N ALA A 81 6.85 -1.45 4.10
CA ALA A 81 6.08 -2.09 3.05
C ALA A 81 5.47 -1.07 2.09
N VAL A 82 4.91 0.04 2.61
CA VAL A 82 4.40 1.12 1.76
C VAL A 82 5.55 1.80 1.01
N GLN A 83 6.65 2.13 1.68
CA GLN A 83 7.80 2.73 1.01
C GLN A 83 8.29 1.86 -0.15
N TRP A 84 8.52 0.56 0.07
CA TRP A 84 8.96 -0.36 -0.99
C TRP A 84 7.96 -0.43 -2.14
N LEU A 85 6.65 -0.42 -1.87
CA LEU A 85 5.62 -0.45 -2.92
C LEU A 85 5.69 0.77 -3.86
N PHE A 86 6.17 1.92 -3.39
CA PHE A 86 6.20 3.18 -4.15
C PHE A 86 7.60 3.59 -4.62
N GLU A 87 8.66 2.95 -4.16
CA GLU A 87 10.01 3.17 -4.66
C GLU A 87 10.33 2.29 -5.88
N PRO A 88 11.19 2.74 -6.81
CA PRO A 88 11.62 1.92 -7.93
C PRO A 88 12.31 0.63 -7.46
N GLU A 89 11.85 -0.51 -7.98
CA GLU A 89 12.47 -1.81 -7.75
C GLU A 89 13.15 -2.29 -9.03
N GLU A 90 14.49 -2.34 -9.03
CA GLU A 90 15.30 -2.67 -10.22
C GLU A 90 14.92 -4.02 -10.84
N THR A 91 14.61 -5.01 -10.01
CA THR A 91 14.24 -6.37 -10.47
C THR A 91 12.90 -6.37 -11.21
N ILE A 92 12.01 -5.43 -10.90
CA ILE A 92 10.69 -5.26 -11.53
C ILE A 92 10.77 -4.23 -12.68
N GLY A 93 11.73 -3.30 -12.61
CA GLY A 93 11.95 -2.21 -13.56
C GLY A 93 11.02 -1.00 -13.36
N MET A 94 10.25 -0.97 -12.26
CA MET A 94 9.32 0.11 -11.90
C MET A 94 8.89 -0.03 -10.43
N PRO A 95 8.20 0.97 -9.85
CA PRO A 95 7.58 0.82 -8.55
C PRO A 95 6.65 -0.41 -8.49
N PRO A 96 6.74 -1.25 -7.44
CA PRO A 96 5.91 -2.43 -7.32
C PRO A 96 4.41 -2.14 -7.41
N ILE A 97 3.94 -1.00 -6.91
CA ILE A 97 2.52 -0.60 -7.00
C ILE A 97 2.05 -0.44 -8.44
N GLU A 98 2.88 0.15 -9.31
CA GLU A 98 2.58 0.29 -10.74
C GLU A 98 2.49 -1.09 -11.40
N ALA A 99 3.43 -1.99 -11.08
CA ALA A 99 3.41 -3.36 -11.55
C ALA A 99 2.16 -4.12 -11.08
N LEU A 100 1.73 -3.93 -9.82
CA LEU A 100 0.49 -4.52 -9.29
C LEU A 100 -0.76 -4.02 -10.04
N ARG A 101 -0.82 -2.72 -10.35
CA ARG A 101 -1.90 -2.11 -11.14
C ARG A 101 -1.91 -2.60 -12.60
N ALA A 102 -0.73 -2.91 -13.15
CA ALA A 102 -0.57 -3.57 -14.45
C ALA A 102 -0.82 -5.10 -14.41
N GLY A 103 -1.23 -5.67 -13.27
CA GLY A 103 -1.55 -7.09 -13.15
C GLY A 103 -0.34 -8.02 -12.97
N ARG A 104 0.88 -7.49 -12.83
CA ARG A 104 2.16 -8.23 -12.69
C ARG A 104 2.37 -8.83 -11.28
N LYS A 105 1.30 -9.29 -10.63
CA LYS A 105 1.30 -9.71 -9.22
C LYS A 105 2.29 -10.85 -8.88
N SER A 106 2.49 -11.79 -9.81
CA SER A 106 3.39 -12.94 -9.58
C SER A 106 4.86 -12.51 -9.54
N GLU A 107 5.22 -11.51 -10.36
CA GLU A 107 6.55 -10.95 -10.38
C GLU A 107 6.84 -10.15 -9.13
N VAL A 108 5.91 -9.26 -8.75
CA VAL A 108 6.02 -8.47 -7.51
C VAL A 108 6.21 -9.36 -6.29
N ARG A 109 5.41 -10.42 -6.15
CA ARG A 109 5.52 -11.33 -4.99
C ARG A 109 6.82 -12.13 -4.98
N ARG A 110 7.33 -12.52 -6.15
CA ARG A 110 8.61 -13.22 -6.24
C ARG A 110 9.75 -12.36 -5.70
N VAL A 111 9.76 -11.08 -6.05
CA VAL A 111 10.75 -10.12 -5.55
C VAL A 111 10.53 -9.86 -4.07
N ALA A 112 9.29 -9.63 -3.62
CA ALA A 112 9.00 -9.45 -2.19
C ALA A 112 9.50 -10.62 -1.33
N GLN A 113 9.38 -11.87 -1.82
CA GLN A 113 9.88 -13.06 -1.14
C GLN A 113 11.40 -13.13 -1.01
N THR A 114 12.16 -12.38 -1.81
CA THR A 114 13.64 -12.37 -1.75
C THR A 114 14.19 -11.29 -0.81
N LEU A 115 13.33 -10.47 -0.23
CA LEU A 115 13.72 -9.36 0.65
C LEU A 115 13.89 -9.75 2.13
N GLY A 116 13.50 -10.97 2.50
CA GLY A 116 13.56 -11.52 3.85
C GLY A 116 14.56 -12.66 4.01
#